data_AF-A0A3D5YKC0-F1
#
_entry.id   AF-A0A3D5YKC0-F1
#
_cell.length_a   1.000
_cell.length_b   1.000
_cell.length_c   1.000
_cell.angle_alpha   90.00
_cell.angle_beta   90.00
_cell.angle_gamma   90.00
#
_symmetry.space_group_name_H-M   'P 1'
#
loop_
_entity.id
_entity.type
_entity.pdbx_description
1 polymer ?
#
loop_
_entity_poly.entity_id
_entity_poly.type
_entity_poly.pdbx_seq_one_letter_code
_entity_poly.pdbx_strand_id
1 'polypeptide(L)'
;MAKASPRHIKTSSDGSLTLWVPELDEYYHSIHGALTESQHVFINAGLKAMELTEVRVLEVGLGTALNARLTLEQKGSTQIHYTALEKFPLTT
;
A
#
# COMPACT_ATOMS: atom_id res chain seq x y z
N MET A 1 -4.14 -8.96 24.77
CA MET A 1 -3.88 -8.20 23.52
C MET A 1 -3.74 -9.22 22.39
N ALA A 2 -4.34 -9.00 21.23
CA ALA A 2 -4.22 -9.93 20.10
C ALA A 2 -2.76 -9.98 19.64
N LYS A 3 -2.15 -11.18 19.63
CA LYS A 3 -0.78 -11.36 19.17
C LYS A 3 -0.78 -11.32 17.65
N ALA A 4 0.16 -10.59 17.06
CA ALA A 4 0.26 -10.50 15.61
C ALA A 4 0.80 -11.83 15.06
N SER A 5 0.13 -12.40 14.05
CA SER A 5 0.64 -13.55 13.29
C SER A 5 2.02 -13.21 12.68
N PRO A 6 2.93 -14.19 12.52
CA PRO A 6 4.18 -13.98 11.80
C PRO A 6 3.93 -13.41 10.41
N ARG A 7 4.75 -12.45 9.98
CA ARG A 7 4.70 -11.87 8.63
C ARG A 7 6.07 -11.96 8.01
N HIS A 8 6.11 -12.32 6.74
CA HIS A 8 7.35 -12.39 5.99
C HIS A 8 7.32 -11.41 4.83
N ILE A 9 8.38 -10.62 4.69
CA ILE A 9 8.59 -9.83 3.48
C ILE A 9 8.91 -10.80 2.34
N LYS A 10 8.19 -10.65 1.23
CA LYS A 10 8.37 -11.42 0.00
C LYS A 10 8.50 -10.46 -1.17
N THR A 11 9.22 -10.88 -2.20
CA THR A 11 9.35 -10.14 -3.45
C THR A 11 8.31 -10.66 -4.44
N SER A 12 7.49 -9.77 -4.98
CA SER A 12 6.56 -10.09 -6.07
C SER A 12 7.29 -10.15 -7.42
N SER A 13 6.64 -10.62 -8.48
CA SER A 13 7.30 -10.81 -9.78
C SER A 13 7.79 -9.53 -10.46
N ASP A 14 7.31 -8.35 -10.05
CA ASP A 14 7.81 -7.06 -10.54
C ASP A 14 8.94 -6.47 -9.67
N GLY A 15 9.45 -7.25 -8.71
CA GLY A 15 10.54 -6.85 -7.82
C GLY A 15 10.11 -6.04 -6.61
N SER A 16 8.84 -5.65 -6.51
CA SER A 16 8.32 -4.92 -5.35
C SER A 16 8.04 -5.84 -4.16
N LEU A 17 8.06 -5.27 -2.96
CA LEU A 17 7.86 -6.01 -1.71
C LEU A 17 6.37 -6.16 -1.38
N THR A 18 6.00 -7.36 -0.93
CA THR A 18 4.69 -7.69 -0.36
C THR A 18 4.89 -8.37 1.01
N LEU A 19 3.82 -8.45 1.80
CA LEU A 19 3.80 -9.20 3.04
C LEU A 19 3.03 -10.50 2.83
N TRP A 20 3.56 -11.60 3.34
CA TRP A 20 2.88 -12.89 3.40
C TRP A 20 2.55 -13.24 4.85
N VAL A 21 1.31 -13.65 5.10
CA VAL A 21 0.81 -14.10 6.41
C VAL A 21 0.58 -15.61 6.35
N PRO A 22 1.49 -16.45 6.89
CA PRO A 22 1.39 -17.91 6.78
C PRO A 22 0.11 -18.48 7.40
N GLU A 23 -0.37 -17.88 8.49
CA GLU A 23 -1.56 -18.35 9.19
C GLU A 23 -2.85 -18.19 8.36
N LEU A 24 -2.86 -17.26 7.40
CA LEU A 24 -3.98 -17.01 6.50
C LEU A 24 -3.72 -17.57 5.08
N ASP A 25 -2.49 -17.98 4.80
CA ASP A 25 -1.97 -18.26 3.46
C ASP A 25 -2.27 -17.14 2.44
N GLU A 26 -2.19 -15.88 2.90
CA GLU A 26 -2.54 -14.69 2.11
C GLU A 26 -1.36 -13.72 1.97
N TYR A 27 -1.34 -13.02 0.83
CA TYR A 27 -0.41 -11.94 0.54
C TYR A 27 -1.13 -10.59 0.58
N TYR A 28 -0.47 -9.54 1.08
CA TYR A 28 -1.06 -8.20 1.19
C TYR A 28 -1.26 -7.53 -0.18
N HIS A 29 -0.40 -7.87 -1.13
CA HIS A 29 -0.49 -7.44 -2.52
C HIS A 29 -0.25 -8.62 -3.45
N SER A 30 -0.68 -8.48 -4.70
CA SER A 30 -0.50 -9.50 -5.74
C SER A 30 0.95 -9.98 -5.84
N ILE A 31 1.13 -11.30 -5.84
CA ILE A 31 2.41 -11.95 -6.14
C ILE A 31 2.84 -11.71 -7.59
N HIS A 32 1.90 -11.38 -8.47
CA HIS A 32 2.13 -11.10 -9.89
C HIS A 32 2.59 -9.65 -10.13
N GLY A 33 2.71 -8.83 -9.08
CA GLY A 33 3.32 -7.51 -9.12
C GLY A 33 2.58 -6.50 -8.25
N ALA A 34 3.07 -6.28 -7.03
CA ALA A 34 2.44 -5.38 -6.07
C ALA A 34 2.50 -3.92 -6.53
N LEU A 35 3.62 -3.52 -7.16
CA LEU A 35 3.78 -2.18 -7.72
C LEU A 35 2.86 -1.96 -8.91
N THR A 36 2.79 -2.94 -9.81
CA THR A 36 1.96 -2.87 -11.02
C THR A 36 0.48 -2.72 -10.67
N GLU A 37 -0.01 -3.54 -9.73
CA GLU A 37 -1.38 -3.45 -9.22
C GLU A 37 -1.64 -2.10 -8.56
N SER A 38 -0.75 -1.66 -7.66
CA SER A 38 -0.90 -0.41 -6.92
C SER A 38 -0.91 0.81 -7.85
N GLN A 39 -0.07 0.79 -8.88
CA GLN A 39 -0.02 1.81 -9.92
C GLN A 39 -1.34 1.89 -10.69
N HIS A 40 -1.90 0.74 -11.07
CA HIS A 40 -3.13 0.69 -11.84
C HIS A 40 -4.33 1.16 -11.01
N VAL A 41 -4.54 0.56 -9.83
CA VAL A 41 -5.75 0.74 -9.02
C VAL A 41 -5.72 2.07 -8.26
N PHE A 42 -4.70 2.31 -7.45
CA PHE A 42 -4.71 3.44 -6.51
C PHE A 42 -4.21 4.74 -7.14
N ILE A 43 -3.26 4.65 -8.08
CA ILE A 43 -2.70 5.86 -8.71
C ILE A 43 -3.42 6.24 -9.98
N ASN A 44 -3.51 5.34 -10.97
CA ASN A 44 -4.07 5.70 -12.28
C ASN A 44 -5.60 5.78 -12.23
N ALA A 45 -6.27 4.76 -11.68
CA ALA A 45 -7.72 4.75 -11.56
C ALA A 45 -8.24 5.54 -10.34
N GLY A 46 -7.38 5.82 -9.34
CA GLY A 46 -7.70 6.63 -8.18
C GLY A 46 -7.21 8.06 -8.31
N LEU A 47 -6.01 8.34 -7.80
CA LEU A 47 -5.46 9.69 -7.65
C LEU A 47 -5.48 10.53 -8.94
N LYS A 48 -5.05 9.95 -10.07
CA LYS A 48 -4.93 10.64 -11.37
C LYS A 48 -6.24 10.71 -12.15
N ALA A 49 -7.25 9.94 -11.77
CA ALA A 49 -8.56 9.98 -12.42
C ALA A 49 -9.38 11.22 -12.00
N MET A 50 -8.90 11.99 -11.02
CA MET A 50 -9.57 13.17 -10.48
C MET A 50 -8.66 14.39 -10.59
N GLU A 51 -9.21 15.53 -11.01
CA GLU A 51 -8.51 16.82 -10.98
C GLU A 51 -8.77 17.51 -9.64
N LEU A 52 -7.88 17.28 -8.67
CA LEU A 52 -8.00 17.81 -7.30
C LEU A 52 -6.80 18.69 -6.94
N THR A 53 -7.08 19.83 -6.32
CA THR A 53 -6.04 20.68 -5.71
C THR A 53 -5.65 20.22 -4.31
N GLU A 54 -6.58 19.61 -3.57
CA GLU A 54 -6.37 18.96 -2.28
C GLU A 54 -7.18 17.67 -2.20
N VAL A 55 -6.62 16.61 -1.60
CA VAL A 55 -7.34 15.37 -1.29
C VAL A 55 -6.91 14.79 0.06
N ARG A 56 -7.85 14.14 0.73
CA ARG A 56 -7.64 13.42 1.99
C ARG A 56 -7.80 11.93 1.72
N VAL A 57 -6.74 11.17 1.93
CA VAL A 57 -6.70 9.72 1.68
C VAL A 57 -6.72 8.99 3.01
N LEU A 58 -7.63 8.01 3.13
CA LEU A 58 -7.62 7.04 4.21
C LEU A 58 -7.18 5.68 3.65
N GLU A 59 -6.12 5.11 4.22
CA GLU A 59 -5.68 3.74 3.95
C GLU A 59 -5.93 2.86 5.19
N VAL A 60 -6.52 1.69 4.97
CA VAL A 60 -6.73 0.68 6.01
C VAL A 60 -5.82 -0.50 5.68
N GLY A 61 -4.81 -0.74 6.52
CA GLY A 61 -3.72 -1.68 6.27
C GLY A 61 -2.56 -1.01 5.55
N LEU A 62 -1.73 -0.25 6.26
CA LEU A 62 -0.55 0.42 5.70
C LEU A 62 0.45 -0.60 5.14
N GLY A 63 0.62 -1.75 5.81
CA GLY A 63 1.54 -2.81 5.38
C GLY A 63 2.97 -2.31 5.15
N THR A 64 3.44 -2.40 3.91
CA THR A 64 4.77 -1.92 3.47
C THR A 64 4.81 -0.44 3.10
N ALA A 65 3.70 0.27 3.28
CA ALA A 65 3.48 1.66 2.87
C ALA A 65 3.63 1.91 1.35
N LEU A 66 3.46 0.87 0.52
CA LEU A 66 3.64 0.97 -0.93
C LEU A 66 2.72 2.03 -1.55
N ASN A 67 1.42 2.02 -1.23
CA ASN A 67 0.46 2.97 -1.79
C ASN A 67 0.72 4.41 -1.30
N ALA A 68 1.02 4.58 -0.02
CA ALA A 68 1.37 5.87 0.55
C ALA A 68 2.60 6.48 -0.14
N ARG A 69 3.64 5.68 -0.37
CA ARG A 69 4.85 6.09 -1.10
C ARG A 69 4.53 6.49 -2.55
N LEU A 70 3.80 5.65 -3.28
CA LEU A 70 3.43 5.94 -4.67
C LEU A 70 2.55 7.19 -4.79
N THR A 71 1.66 7.40 -3.83
CA THR A 71 0.82 8.61 -3.74
C THR A 71 1.70 9.84 -3.57
N LEU A 72 2.68 9.81 -2.65
CA LEU A 72 3.60 10.92 -2.44
C LEU A 72 4.45 11.23 -3.68
N GLU A 73 4.94 10.19 -4.36
CA GLU A 73 5.76 10.33 -5.58
C GLU A 73 4.95 10.90 -6.77
N GLN A 74 3.66 10.59 -6.85
CA GLN A 74 2.85 10.87 -8.04
C GLN A 74 1.74 11.90 -7.84
N LYS A 75 1.66 12.56 -6.67
CA LYS A 75 0.67 13.59 -6.38
C LYS A 75 0.75 14.85 -7.25
N GLY A 76 1.87 15.08 -7.95
CA GLY A 76 2.11 16.34 -8.66
C GLY A 76 1.94 17.56 -7.74
N SER A 77 1.12 18.52 -8.18
CA SER A 77 0.78 19.74 -7.42
C SER A 77 -0.35 19.56 -6.41
N THR A 78 -1.04 18.41 -6.40
CA THR A 78 -2.12 18.15 -5.44
C THR A 78 -1.56 18.09 -4.01
N GLN A 79 -2.24 18.77 -3.09
CA GLN A 79 -2.00 18.68 -1.65
C GLN A 79 -2.62 17.38 -1.12
N ILE A 80 -1.81 16.54 -0.48
CA ILE A 80 -2.27 15.24 0.05
C ILE A 80 -2.26 15.28 1.58
N HIS A 81 -3.39 14.95 2.19
CA HIS A 81 -3.48 14.58 3.60
C HIS A 81 -3.69 13.06 3.69
N TYR A 82 -2.63 12.31 4.01
CA TYR A 82 -2.67 10.86 4.06
C TYR A 82 -2.81 10.38 5.50
N THR A 83 -3.86 9.62 5.80
CA THR A 83 -4.06 8.95 7.09
C THR A 83 -4.09 7.45 6.86
N ALA A 84 -3.29 6.70 7.62
CA ALA A 84 -3.27 5.25 7.52
C ALA A 84 -3.56 4.61 8.87
N LEU A 85 -4.32 3.52 8.85
CA LEU A 85 -4.60 2.68 10.01
C LEU A 85 -3.87 1.35 9.83
N GLU A 86 -2.96 1.02 10.74
CA GLU A 86 -2.26 -0.26 10.74
C GLU A 86 -2.38 -0.91 12.12
N LYS A 87 -2.99 -2.10 12.14
CA LYS A 87 -3.21 -2.84 13.38
C LYS A 87 -1.93 -3.46 13.90
N PHE A 88 -1.02 -3.83 13.00
CA PHE A 88 0.23 -4.51 13.33
C PHE A 88 1.40 -3.91 12.54
N PRO A 89 1.92 -2.73 12.96
CA PRO A 89 3.01 -2.06 12.26
C PRO A 89 4.24 -2.95 12.13
N LEU A 90 4.94 -2.84 10.98
CA LEU A 90 6.24 -3.49 10.81
C LEU A 90 7.24 -2.85 11.77
N THR A 91 8.01 -3.69 12.46
CA THR A 91 9.10 -3.26 13.33
C THR A 91 10.41 -3.29 12.55
N THR A 92 11.28 -2.31 12.80
CA THR A 92 12.67 -2.27 12.31
C THR A 92 13.52 -3.39 12.89
#